data_AF-A0A9E3Q6V0-F1
#
_entry.id   AF-A0A9E3Q6V0-F1
#
_cell.length_a   1.000
_cell.length_b   1.000
_cell.length_c   1.000
_cell.angle_alpha   90.00
_cell.angle_beta   90.00
_cell.angle_gamma   90.00
#
_symmetry.space_group_name_H-M   'P 1'
#
loop_
_entity.id
_entity.type
_entity.pdbx_description
1 polymer ?
#
loop_
_entity_poly.entity_id
_entity_poly.type
_entity_poly.pdbx_seq_one_letter_code
_entity_poly.pdbx_strand_id
1 'polypeptide(L)'
;PEAIRAELARGGALPLGQILRLRIRHMTDGVFLGSKEFVDQMWEWHRDKFGKRRKSGARIIRGAPIPGLTVLRDLQVDAVG
;
A
#
# COMPACT_ATOMS: atom_id res chain seq x y z
N PRO A 1 -0.66 11.59 17.77
CA PRO A 1 -0.35 10.18 17.41
C PRO A 1 -1.51 9.23 17.76
N GLU A 2 -2.04 9.28 18.98
CA GLU A 2 -3.17 8.43 19.41
C GLU A 2 -4.46 8.70 18.65
N ALA A 3 -4.86 9.95 18.44
CA ALA A 3 -6.06 10.29 17.65
C ALA A 3 -5.97 9.76 16.20
N ILE A 4 -4.76 9.73 15.63
CA ILE A 4 -4.50 9.21 14.28
C ILE A 4 -4.65 7.68 14.25
N ARG A 5 -4.07 6.98 15.24
CA ARG A 5 -4.22 5.52 15.39
C ARG A 5 -5.67 5.13 15.67
N ALA A 6 -6.38 5.91 16.48
CA ALA A 6 -7.79 5.71 16.76
C ALA A 6 -8.59 5.80 15.46
N GLU A 7 -8.39 6.83 14.63
CA GLU A 7 -9.07 6.98 13.34
C GLU A 7 -8.84 5.78 12.41
N LEU A 8 -7.59 5.31 12.32
CA LEU A 8 -7.24 4.11 11.55
C LEU A 8 -7.95 2.86 12.06
N ALA A 9 -8.05 2.70 13.39
CA ALA A 9 -8.72 1.55 14.00
C ALA A 9 -10.23 1.52 13.70
N ARG A 10 -10.86 2.69 13.48
CA ARG A 10 -12.29 2.82 13.10
C ARG A 10 -12.50 2.73 11.58
N GLY A 11 -11.43 2.53 10.80
CA GLY A 11 -11.47 2.53 9.33
C GLY A 11 -11.69 3.91 8.72
N GLY A 12 -11.44 4.96 9.48
CA GLY A 12 -11.61 6.35 9.04
C GLY A 12 -10.51 6.82 8.10
N ALA A 13 -10.81 7.84 7.30
CA ALA A 13 -9.86 8.44 6.38
C ALA A 13 -9.08 9.56 7.09
N LEU A 14 -7.75 9.52 6.96
CA LEU A 14 -6.88 10.57 7.47
C LEU A 14 -6.50 11.54 6.34
N PRO A 15 -6.34 12.84 6.64
CA PRO A 15 -5.71 13.76 5.71
C PRO A 15 -4.30 13.29 5.35
N LEU A 16 -3.88 13.49 4.09
CA LEU A 16 -2.57 13.06 3.59
C LEU A 16 -1.41 13.53 4.47
N GLY A 17 -1.44 14.78 4.93
CA GLY A 17 -0.41 15.33 5.81
C GLY A 17 -0.30 14.62 7.16
N GLN A 18 -1.36 13.98 7.65
CA GLN A 18 -1.31 13.14 8.86
C GLN A 18 -0.77 11.75 8.57
N ILE A 19 -1.14 11.17 7.41
CA ILE A 19 -0.65 9.86 6.94
C ILE A 19 0.88 9.86 6.80
N LEU A 20 1.45 10.92 6.23
CA LEU A 20 2.91 11.04 6.02
C LEU A 20 3.72 11.12 7.32
N ARG A 21 3.07 11.37 8.47
CA ARG A 21 3.72 11.39 9.79
C ARG A 21 3.78 10.00 10.43
N LEU A 22 3.17 9.00 9.81
CA LEU A 22 3.15 7.61 10.29
C LEU A 22 4.20 6.78 9.56
N ARG A 23 4.62 5.67 10.18
CA ARG A 23 5.48 4.70 9.51
C ARG A 23 4.64 3.80 8.61
N ILE A 24 4.60 4.09 7.31
CA ILE A 24 3.92 3.25 6.32
C ILE A 24 4.86 2.13 5.89
N ARG A 25 4.60 0.90 6.34
CA ARG A 25 5.51 -0.23 6.09
C ARG A 25 5.70 -0.54 4.62
N HIS A 26 4.69 -0.31 3.78
CA HIS A 26 4.82 -0.57 2.35
C HIS A 26 5.89 0.29 1.65
N MET A 27 6.38 1.37 2.27
CA MET A 27 7.52 2.12 1.73
C MET A 27 8.81 1.29 1.72
N THR A 28 8.90 0.25 2.56
CA THR A 28 10.04 -0.68 2.60
C THR A 28 9.60 -2.08 2.18
N ASP A 29 8.48 -2.56 2.72
CA ASP A 29 7.98 -3.92 2.52
C ASP A 29 7.09 -4.08 1.28
N GLY A 30 6.77 -2.99 0.57
CA GLY A 30 5.85 -2.97 -0.58
C GLY A 30 6.39 -3.55 -1.88
N VAL A 31 7.69 -3.86 -1.94
CA VAL A 31 8.45 -4.37 -3.11
C VAL A 31 8.60 -3.35 -4.23
N PHE A 32 7.50 -2.95 -4.86
CA PHE A 32 7.46 -1.81 -5.79
C PHE A 32 6.43 -0.79 -5.28
N LEU A 33 6.76 0.48 -5.41
CA LEU A 33 5.93 1.61 -5.00
C LEU A 33 5.86 2.58 -6.19
N GLY A 34 4.65 3.00 -6.58
CA GLY A 34 4.49 3.94 -7.69
C GLY A 34 3.06 4.01 -8.22
N SER A 35 2.89 4.58 -9.41
CA SER A 35 1.59 4.60 -10.07
C SER A 35 1.10 3.17 -10.35
N LYS A 36 -0.20 3.03 -10.60
CA LYS A 36 -0.80 1.73 -10.95
C LYS A 36 -0.11 1.11 -12.16
N GLU A 37 0.13 1.92 -13.18
CA GLU A 37 0.72 1.52 -14.47
C GLU A 37 2.14 1.01 -14.26
N PHE A 38 2.95 1.73 -13.48
CA PHE A 38 4.30 1.33 -13.14
C PHE A 38 4.31 -0.01 -12.39
N VAL A 39 3.47 -0.15 -11.35
CA VAL A 39 3.45 -1.38 -10.54
C VAL A 39 2.92 -2.57 -11.35
N ASP A 40 1.93 -2.37 -12.22
CA ASP A 40 1.42 -3.42 -13.11
C ASP A 40 2.47 -3.82 -14.16
N GLN A 41 3.23 -2.88 -14.73
CA GLN A 41 4.34 -3.17 -15.64
C GLN A 41 5.42 -4.01 -14.94
N MET A 42 5.83 -3.62 -13.73
CA MET A 42 6.83 -4.36 -12.95
C MET A 42 6.32 -5.74 -12.55
N TRP A 43 5.02 -5.89 -12.26
CA TRP A 43 4.38 -7.18 -11.99
C TRP A 43 4.41 -8.10 -13.20
N GLU A 44 4.10 -7.58 -14.39
CA GLU A 44 4.13 -8.35 -15.64
C GLU A 44 5.54 -8.85 -15.96
N TRP A 45 6.56 -8.00 -15.80
CA TRP A 45 7.96 -8.40 -15.94
C TRP A 45 8.40 -9.51 -14.98
N HIS A 46 7.72 -9.67 -13.85
CA HIS A 46 8.00 -10.68 -12.83
C HIS A 46 6.84 -11.67 -12.68
N ARG A 47 6.05 -11.87 -13.75
CA ARG A 47 4.82 -12.66 -13.69
C ARG A 47 5.07 -14.07 -13.17
N ASP A 48 6.19 -14.67 -13.52
CA ASP A 48 6.63 -15.99 -13.08
C ASP A 48 6.69 -16.13 -11.54
N LYS A 49 6.96 -15.05 -10.82
CA LYS A 49 7.05 -15.02 -9.34
C LYS A 49 5.68 -15.02 -8.64
N PHE A 50 4.57 -14.98 -9.37
CA PHE A 50 3.23 -14.85 -8.80
C PHE A 50 2.29 -16.01 -9.19
N GLY A 51 1.37 -16.37 -8.28
CA GLY A 51 0.39 -17.42 -8.53
C GLY A 51 -0.57 -17.10 -9.71
N LYS A 52 -1.07 -18.14 -10.39
CA LYS A 52 -1.96 -18.04 -11.57
C LYS A 52 -3.27 -17.25 -11.33
N ARG A 53 -3.72 -17.19 -10.08
CA ARG A 53 -4.92 -16.45 -9.64
C ARG A 53 -4.72 -14.94 -9.60
N ARG A 54 -3.48 -14.46 -9.44
CA ARG A 54 -3.19 -13.02 -9.46
C ARG A 54 -3.24 -12.54 -10.91
N LYS A 55 -4.12 -11.58 -11.20
CA LYS A 55 -4.35 -11.01 -12.54
C LYS A 55 -3.85 -9.57 -12.70
N SER A 56 -3.37 -8.95 -11.61
CA SER A 56 -2.81 -7.59 -11.60
C SER A 56 -1.79 -7.42 -10.48
N GLY A 57 -0.91 -6.44 -10.65
CA GLY A 57 0.14 -6.06 -9.72
C GLY A 57 -0.33 -5.07 -8.67
N ALA A 58 -0.87 -3.94 -9.08
CA ALA A 58 -1.13 -2.80 -8.20
C ALA A 58 -2.10 -3.11 -7.05
N ARG A 59 -1.75 -2.69 -5.85
CA ARG A 59 -2.56 -2.76 -4.63
C ARG A 59 -2.58 -1.39 -3.95
N ILE A 60 -3.70 -1.06 -3.33
CA ILE A 60 -3.83 0.16 -2.52
C ILE A 60 -3.07 -0.07 -1.21
N ILE A 61 -2.44 0.99 -0.70
CA ILE A 61 -1.80 0.98 0.62
C ILE A 61 -2.90 0.90 1.68
N ARG A 62 -3.05 -0.27 2.31
CA ARG A 62 -4.01 -0.49 3.39
C ARG A 62 -3.66 0.37 4.60
N GLY A 63 -4.69 0.93 5.24
CA GLY A 63 -4.52 1.82 6.40
C GLY A 63 -3.92 3.20 6.08
N ALA A 64 -3.54 3.47 4.84
CA ALA A 64 -3.01 4.77 4.43
C ALA A 64 -3.19 4.97 2.93
N PRO A 65 -4.43 5.05 2.41
CA PRO A 65 -4.66 5.23 0.99
C PRO A 65 -4.12 6.59 0.55
N ILE A 66 -3.10 6.58 -0.30
CA ILE A 66 -2.52 7.79 -0.90
C ILE A 66 -2.96 7.84 -2.37
N PRO A 67 -3.68 8.88 -2.81
CA PRO A 67 -4.11 9.00 -4.20
C PRO A 67 -2.94 8.89 -5.18
N GLY A 68 -3.11 8.08 -6.22
CA GLY A 68 -2.09 7.88 -7.26
C GLY A 68 -0.92 6.97 -6.86
N LEU A 69 -0.85 6.50 -5.62
CA LEU A 69 0.24 5.66 -5.13
C LEU A 69 -0.26 4.25 -4.81
N THR A 70 0.42 3.26 -5.40
CA THR A 70 0.12 1.84 -5.26
C THR A 70 1.38 1.05 -4.98
N VAL A 71 1.19 -0.18 -4.53
CA VAL A 71 2.25 -1.09 -4.10
C VAL A 71 2.07 -2.47 -4.70
N LEU A 72 3.15 -3.23 -4.85
CA LEU A 72 3.09 -4.60 -5.34
C LEU A 72 2.67 -5.58 -4.24
N ARG A 73 3.18 -5.44 -3.02
CA ARG A 73 2.87 -6.37 -1.93
C ARG A 73 1.63 -5.92 -1.16
N ASP A 74 0.64 -6.80 -1.06
CA ASP A 74 -0.56 -6.57 -0.26
C ASP A 74 -0.34 -6.98 1.21
N LEU A 75 0.35 -6.14 2.00
CA LEU A 75 0.48 -6.35 3.45
C LEU A 75 -0.90 -6.27 4.11
N GLN A 76 -1.36 -7.39 4.68
CA GLN A 76 -2.68 -7.49 5.31
C GLN A 76 -2.70 -6.99 6.75
N VAL A 77 -1.57 -7.09 7.46
CA VAL A 77 -1.45 -6.80 8.89
C VAL A 77 -0.36 -5.77 9.13
N ASP A 78 -0.55 -4.97 10.18
CA ASP A 78 0.41 -3.97 10.68
C ASP A 78 0.92 -3.00 9.61
N ALA A 79 0.11 -2.68 8.59
CA ALA A 79 0.51 -1.82 7.46
C ALA A 79 1.05 -0.44 7.88
N VAL A 80 0.58 0.05 9.03
CA VAL A 80 0.94 1.33 9.62
C VAL A 80 1.48 1.09 11.03
N GLY A 81 2.68 1.60 11.32
CA GLY A 81 3.34 1.57 12.64
C GLY A 81 3.22 2.87 13.43
#